data_AF-A0A1G7SM99-F1
#
_entry.id   AF-A0A1G7SM99-F1
#
_cell.length_a   1.000
_cell.length_b   1.000
_cell.length_c   1.000
_cell.angle_alpha   90.00
_cell.angle_beta   90.00
_cell.angle_gamma   90.00
#
_symmetry.space_group_name_H-M   'P 1'
#
loop_
_entity.id
_entity.type
_entity.pdbx_description
1 polymer ?
#
loop_
_entity_poly.entity_id
_entity_poly.type
_entity_poly.pdbx_seq_one_letter_code
_entity_poly.pdbx_strand_id
1 'polypeptide(L)'
;MRNDRYIQIPDSILQLNVSVQESYCLFHICFDKLQADFDQALWLSTLKSSSQEIIDYIKLNSDHYIYVIHNSFWMNQGHEIMEGVLTTLNDDFGQSVFVITGSLFTRVEMIEDQIYFDLSLIQKKHYLLQQNTINRISSLLLQEVGKNLQESSLANFSHYSQTIPDEQDRTLIRQLFQNGGNISKTAQDLYLHRNTLNYRLNRLSEASGLNLHLMSDLTLLYLFIC
;
A
#
# COMPACT_ATOMS: atom_id res chain seq x y z
N MET A 1 -1.44 -19.88 9.28
CA MET A 1 -1.19 -20.20 10.70
C MET A 1 -0.64 -18.94 11.34
N ARG A 2 -1.37 -18.32 12.28
CA ARG A 2 -0.81 -17.26 13.15
C ARG A 2 0.33 -17.93 13.93
N ASN A 3 1.58 -17.63 13.59
CA ASN A 3 2.71 -18.00 14.45
C ASN A 3 2.57 -17.17 15.73
N ASP A 4 2.73 -17.81 16.89
CA ASP A 4 2.60 -17.23 18.24
C ASP A 4 3.67 -16.17 18.60
N ARG A 5 4.13 -15.37 17.63
CA ARG A 5 4.94 -14.18 17.90
C ARG A 5 4.01 -12.98 17.93
N TYR A 6 3.69 -12.52 19.15
CA TYR A 6 3.01 -11.26 19.37
C TYR A 6 3.80 -10.13 18.71
N ILE A 7 3.19 -9.42 17.76
CA ILE A 7 3.79 -8.26 17.11
C ILE A 7 3.68 -7.10 18.09
N GLN A 8 4.81 -6.56 18.54
CA GLN A 8 4.81 -5.41 19.44
C GLN A 8 4.55 -4.13 18.66
N ILE A 9 3.36 -3.57 18.84
CA ILE A 9 2.95 -2.30 18.23
C ILE A 9 3.31 -1.15 19.19
N PRO A 10 4.10 -0.15 18.75
CA PRO A 10 4.41 1.04 19.55
C PRO A 10 3.17 1.80 20.04
N ASP A 11 3.24 2.38 21.24
CA ASP A 11 2.17 3.20 21.83
C ASP A 11 1.77 4.39 20.94
N SER A 12 2.73 4.98 20.21
CA SER A 12 2.49 6.05 19.24
C SER A 12 1.50 5.65 18.14
N ILE A 13 1.51 4.39 17.73
CA ILE A 13 0.57 3.83 16.76
C ILE A 13 -0.75 3.46 17.43
N LEU A 14 -0.70 2.91 18.65
CA LEU A 14 -1.90 2.54 19.41
C LEU A 14 -2.76 3.75 19.80
N GLN A 15 -2.14 4.93 19.93
CA GLN A 15 -2.78 6.20 20.28
C GLN A 15 -3.30 6.98 19.08
N LEU A 16 -3.14 6.47 17.85
CA LEU A 16 -3.65 7.14 16.65
C LEU A 16 -5.16 7.32 16.74
N ASN A 17 -5.63 8.53 16.44
CA ASN A 17 -7.06 8.84 16.38
C ASN A 17 -7.64 8.41 15.03
N VAL A 18 -7.61 7.10 14.76
CA VAL A 18 -7.99 6.57 13.46
C VAL A 18 -9.52 6.61 13.32
N SER A 19 -9.99 7.43 12.39
CA SER A 19 -11.40 7.62 12.07
C SER A 19 -11.67 7.28 10.60
N VAL A 20 -12.92 7.30 10.14
CA VAL A 20 -13.23 7.11 8.70
C VAL A 20 -12.50 8.13 7.81
N GLN A 21 -12.12 9.29 8.35
CA GLN A 21 -11.46 10.38 7.61
C GLN A 21 -9.92 10.29 7.64
N GLU A 22 -9.35 9.53 8.59
CA GLU A 22 -7.90 9.35 8.70
C GLU A 22 -7.54 7.90 8.41
N SER A 23 -6.66 7.70 7.45
CA SER A 23 -6.23 6.38 7.03
C SER A 23 -4.72 6.32 6.93
N TYR A 24 -4.19 5.12 7.16
CA TYR A 24 -2.76 4.90 7.25
C TYR A 24 -2.38 3.68 6.41
N CYS A 25 -1.22 3.73 5.80
CA CYS A 25 -0.67 2.64 5.00
C CYS A 25 0.53 2.01 5.67
N LEU A 26 0.67 0.70 5.49
CA LEU A 26 1.80 -0.08 5.98
C LEU A 26 2.93 -0.06 4.96
N PHE A 27 4.14 0.29 5.38
CA PHE A 27 5.32 0.38 4.52
C PHE A 27 6.36 -0.64 4.98
N HIS A 28 6.41 -1.76 4.27
CA HIS A 28 7.35 -2.83 4.58
C HIS A 28 8.73 -2.46 4.03
N ILE A 29 9.68 -2.26 4.92
CA ILE A 29 11.10 -2.10 4.63
C ILE A 29 11.79 -3.42 4.92
N CYS A 30 12.31 -4.06 3.87
CA CYS A 30 13.03 -5.32 3.94
C CYS A 30 14.49 -5.10 3.55
N PHE A 31 15.42 -5.43 4.44
CA PHE A 31 16.85 -5.47 4.16
C PHE A 31 17.19 -6.82 3.54
N ASP A 32 17.88 -6.83 2.39
CA ASP A 32 18.25 -8.08 1.71
C ASP A 32 19.35 -8.84 2.47
N LYS A 33 20.49 -8.16 2.60
CA LYS A 33 21.66 -8.65 3.32
C LYS A 33 22.26 -7.48 4.09
N LEU A 34 22.18 -7.57 5.40
CA LEU A 34 22.78 -6.57 6.29
C LEU A 34 24.30 -6.64 6.18
N GLN A 35 24.94 -5.52 5.90
CA GLN A 35 26.39 -5.40 5.96
C GLN A 35 26.86 -5.39 7.43
N ALA A 36 28.09 -5.87 7.69
CA ALA A 36 28.59 -6.06 9.06
C ALA A 36 28.69 -4.75 9.86
N ASP A 37 29.01 -3.64 9.18
CA ASP A 37 29.19 -2.32 9.78
C ASP A 37 27.98 -1.39 9.54
N PHE A 38 26.85 -1.94 9.08
CA PHE A 38 25.66 -1.15 8.80
C PHE A 38 25.01 -0.66 10.11
N ASP A 39 24.99 0.66 10.30
CA ASP A 39 24.26 1.29 11.40
C ASP A 39 22.76 1.33 11.10
N GLN A 40 22.13 0.18 11.31
CA GLN A 40 20.70 0.00 11.08
C GLN A 40 19.84 0.93 11.94
N ALA A 41 20.26 1.19 13.18
CA ALA A 41 19.50 2.05 14.09
C ALA A 41 19.48 3.49 13.57
N LEU A 42 20.63 3.99 13.12
CA LEU A 42 20.74 5.30 12.48
C LEU A 42 19.88 5.35 11.21
N TRP A 43 20.01 4.37 10.30
CA TRP A 43 19.21 4.33 9.07
C TRP A 43 17.70 4.41 9.34
N LEU A 44 17.20 3.61 10.28
CA LEU A 44 15.78 3.60 10.64
C LEU A 44 15.33 4.94 11.21
N SER A 45 16.17 5.55 12.07
CA SER A 45 15.89 6.88 12.64
C SER A 45 15.89 7.98 11.58
N THR A 46 16.82 7.92 10.61
CA THR A 46 16.92 8.90 9.53
C THR A 46 15.68 8.84 8.64
N LEU A 47 15.24 7.64 8.23
CA LEU A 47 14.00 7.48 7.48
C LEU A 47 12.79 7.98 8.29
N LYS A 48 12.69 7.62 9.58
CA LYS A 48 11.60 8.11 10.44
C LYS A 48 11.59 9.65 10.50
N SER A 49 12.75 10.29 10.55
CA SER A 49 12.88 11.74 10.62
C SER A 49 12.73 12.47 9.28
N SER A 50 12.71 11.76 8.15
CA SER A 50 12.68 12.38 6.82
C SER A 50 11.32 12.99 6.47
N SER A 51 10.26 12.61 7.19
CA SER A 51 8.92 13.15 6.99
C SER A 51 8.11 13.09 8.29
N GLN A 52 7.34 14.14 8.57
CA GLN A 52 6.39 14.17 9.69
C GLN A 52 5.19 13.25 9.46
N GLU A 53 4.97 12.82 8.21
CA GLU A 53 3.88 11.93 7.81
C GLU A 53 4.13 10.48 8.21
N ILE A 54 5.38 10.16 8.62
CA ILE A 54 5.77 8.87 9.15
C ILE A 54 5.52 8.88 10.66
N ILE A 55 4.57 8.06 11.12
CA ILE A 55 4.17 8.00 12.53
C ILE A 55 5.24 7.28 13.35
N ASP A 56 5.46 6.02 13.02
CA ASP A 56 6.41 5.15 13.68
C ASP A 56 6.69 3.91 12.84
N TYR A 57 7.55 3.03 13.34
CA TYR A 57 7.78 1.72 12.75
C TYR A 57 7.61 0.59 13.76
N ILE A 58 7.16 -0.55 13.25
CA ILE A 58 7.03 -1.82 13.95
C ILE A 58 8.20 -2.69 13.52
N LYS A 59 8.97 -3.21 14.48
CA LYS A 59 10.04 -4.17 14.20
C LYS A 59 9.46 -5.60 14.21
N LEU A 60 9.53 -6.29 13.08
CA LEU A 60 9.10 -7.70 13.01
C LEU A 60 10.24 -8.65 13.36
N ASN A 61 11.43 -8.38 12.84
CA ASN A 61 12.65 -9.16 13.06
C ASN A 61 13.89 -8.26 12.79
N SER A 62 15.06 -8.84 12.49
CA SER A 62 16.28 -8.08 12.23
C SER A 62 16.34 -7.40 10.86
N ASP A 63 15.56 -7.84 9.88
CA ASP A 63 15.65 -7.40 8.49
C ASP A 63 14.32 -6.85 7.94
N HIS A 64 13.24 -6.89 8.71
CA HIS A 64 11.91 -6.48 8.28
C HIS A 64 11.25 -5.55 9.30
N TYR A 65 10.95 -4.35 8.82
CA TYR A 65 10.31 -3.27 9.56
C TYR A 65 9.07 -2.81 8.81
N ILE A 66 8.05 -2.38 9.55
CA ILE A 66 6.83 -1.83 8.96
C ILE A 66 6.68 -0.39 9.44
N TYR A 67 6.84 0.55 8.54
CA TYR A 67 6.55 1.95 8.80
C TYR A 67 5.04 2.20 8.65
N VAL A 68 4.48 3.00 9.54
CA VAL A 68 3.10 3.49 9.43
C VAL A 68 3.13 4.93 8.95
N ILE A 69 2.48 5.18 7.83
CA ILE A 69 2.51 6.48 7.15
C ILE A 69 1.07 6.96 6.92
N HIS A 70 0.83 8.26 7.02
CA HIS A 70 -0.44 8.84 6.60
C HIS A 70 -0.73 8.56 5.12
N ASN A 71 -1.91 8.00 4.84
CA ASN A 71 -2.28 7.60 3.48
C ASN A 71 -2.52 8.80 2.55
N SER A 72 -2.98 9.93 3.08
CA SER A 72 -3.14 11.18 2.30
C SER A 72 -1.81 11.65 1.72
N PHE A 73 -0.72 11.59 2.48
CA PHE A 73 0.62 11.84 1.98
C PHE A 73 0.98 10.84 0.89
N TRP A 74 0.78 9.55 1.16
CA TRP A 74 1.13 8.48 0.23
C TRP A 74 0.43 8.60 -1.13
N MET A 75 -0.88 8.86 -1.13
CA MET A 75 -1.69 8.93 -2.35
C MET A 75 -1.42 10.14 -3.23
N ASN A 76 -0.82 11.19 -2.66
CA ASN A 76 -0.53 12.42 -3.39
C ASN A 76 0.93 12.41 -3.90
N GLN A 77 1.89 12.77 -3.05
CA GLN A 77 3.29 12.96 -3.45
C GLN A 77 4.24 11.93 -2.80
N GLY A 78 3.71 11.04 -1.96
CA GLY A 78 4.54 10.16 -1.15
C GLY A 78 5.41 9.21 -1.96
N HIS A 79 4.98 8.77 -3.14
CA HIS A 79 5.78 7.87 -3.97
C HIS A 79 7.10 8.49 -4.43
N GLU A 80 7.04 9.67 -5.07
CA GLU A 80 8.22 10.38 -5.59
C GLU A 80 9.16 10.80 -4.45
N ILE A 81 8.58 11.32 -3.37
CA ILE A 81 9.36 11.77 -2.20
C ILE A 81 10.07 10.58 -1.54
N MET A 82 9.36 9.48 -1.28
CA MET A 82 9.96 8.30 -0.65
C MET A 82 10.99 7.64 -1.56
N GLU A 83 10.79 7.62 -2.88
CA GLU A 83 11.78 7.10 -3.82
C GLU A 83 13.10 7.89 -3.74
N GLY A 84 13.03 9.22 -3.70
CA GLY A 84 14.21 10.08 -3.53
C GLY A 84 14.90 9.90 -2.17
N VAL A 85 14.13 9.82 -1.08
CA VAL A 85 14.65 9.55 0.27
C VAL A 85 15.34 8.19 0.33
N LEU A 86 14.70 7.13 -0.17
CA LEU A 86 15.25 5.77 -0.15
C LEU A 86 16.50 5.65 -1.01
N THR A 87 16.54 6.32 -2.17
CA THR A 87 17.74 6.38 -3.02
C THR A 87 18.91 7.00 -2.27
N THR A 88 18.67 8.15 -1.63
CA THR A 88 19.70 8.86 -0.87
C THR A 88 20.20 8.03 0.31
N LEU A 89 19.28 7.38 1.05
CA LEU A 89 19.64 6.51 2.17
C LEU A 89 20.41 5.26 1.72
N ASN A 90 20.06 4.67 0.58
CA ASN A 90 20.78 3.52 0.04
C ASN A 90 22.21 3.91 -0.34
N ASP A 91 22.40 5.10 -0.94
CA ASP A 91 23.71 5.60 -1.35
C ASP A 91 24.58 5.96 -0.13
N ASP A 92 24.03 6.72 0.83
CA ASP A 92 24.76 7.21 2.01
C ASP A 92 25.19 6.06 2.95
N PHE A 93 24.36 5.03 3.09
CA PHE A 93 24.64 3.89 3.97
C PHE A 93 25.22 2.68 3.24
N GLY A 94 25.29 2.72 1.91
CA GLY A 94 25.74 1.60 1.09
C GLY A 94 24.88 0.34 1.22
N GLN A 95 23.63 0.46 1.71
CA GLN A 95 22.76 -0.65 2.04
C GLN A 95 21.53 -0.62 1.12
N SER A 96 21.30 -1.70 0.36
CA SER A 96 20.08 -1.83 -0.44
C SER A 96 18.91 -2.27 0.44
N VAL A 97 17.77 -1.60 0.24
CA VAL A 97 16.49 -1.98 0.84
C VAL A 97 15.45 -2.26 -0.25
N PHE A 98 14.59 -3.24 0.02
CA PHE A 98 13.38 -3.50 -0.74
C PHE A 98 12.20 -2.93 0.01
N VAL A 99 11.36 -2.17 -0.69
CA VAL A 99 10.17 -1.56 -0.12
C VAL A 99 8.92 -2.18 -0.73
N ILE A 100 7.94 -2.50 0.12
CA ILE A 100 6.62 -2.96 -0.31
C ILE A 100 5.57 -2.07 0.34
N THR A 101 4.82 -1.36 -0.50
CA THR A 101 3.73 -0.50 -0.07
C THR A 101 2.54 -1.41 0.21
N GLY A 102 2.31 -1.64 1.49
CA GLY A 102 1.32 -2.51 2.07
C GLY A 102 -0.07 -1.92 2.05
N SER A 103 -0.92 -2.55 2.84
CA SER A 103 -2.34 -2.27 2.84
C SER A 103 -2.71 -1.09 3.75
N LEU A 104 -3.96 -0.65 3.60
CA LEU A 104 -4.56 0.45 4.35
C LEU A 104 -5.22 -0.05 5.65
N PHE A 105 -5.19 0.75 6.70
CA PHE A 105 -6.10 0.61 7.84
C PHE A 105 -6.70 1.96 8.24
N THR A 106 -7.95 1.91 8.73
CA THR A 106 -8.74 3.06 9.21
C THR A 106 -9.20 2.90 10.66
N ARG A 107 -8.71 1.85 11.33
CA ARG A 107 -8.95 1.55 12.74
C ARG A 107 -7.73 0.82 13.28
N VAL A 108 -7.24 1.23 14.45
CA VAL A 108 -6.03 0.65 15.06
C VAL A 108 -6.21 -0.85 15.28
N GLU A 109 -7.41 -1.29 15.64
CA GLU A 109 -7.72 -2.70 15.91
C GLU A 109 -7.55 -3.59 14.66
N MET A 110 -7.55 -3.01 13.46
CA MET A 110 -7.35 -3.74 12.20
C MET A 110 -5.87 -3.95 11.84
N ILE A 111 -4.94 -3.25 12.51
CA ILE A 111 -3.55 -3.19 12.07
C ILE A 111 -2.89 -4.58 12.06
N GLU A 112 -3.15 -5.41 13.08
CA GLU A 112 -2.55 -6.75 13.15
C GLU A 112 -3.02 -7.64 12.00
N ASP A 113 -4.33 -7.69 11.77
CA ASP A 113 -4.91 -8.47 10.68
C ASP A 113 -4.37 -7.99 9.33
N GLN A 114 -4.17 -6.68 9.18
CA GLN A 114 -3.60 -6.09 7.98
C GLN A 114 -2.11 -6.45 7.78
N ILE A 115 -1.31 -6.44 8.86
CA ILE A 115 0.08 -6.89 8.83
C ILE A 115 0.15 -8.36 8.46
N TYR A 116 -0.65 -9.23 9.08
CA TYR A 116 -0.67 -10.65 8.77
C TYR A 116 -1.06 -10.93 7.33
N PHE A 117 -2.03 -10.16 6.82
CA PHE A 117 -2.42 -10.21 5.42
C PHE A 117 -1.25 -9.89 4.49
N ASP A 118 -0.57 -8.76 4.70
CA ASP A 118 0.56 -8.33 3.88
C ASP A 118 1.68 -9.36 3.92
N LEU A 119 2.05 -9.84 5.13
CA LEU A 119 3.07 -10.87 5.31
C LEU A 119 2.75 -12.18 4.57
N SER A 120 1.48 -12.57 4.52
CA SER A 120 1.06 -13.79 3.81
C SER A 120 1.30 -13.72 2.30
N LEU A 121 1.27 -12.53 1.72
CA LEU A 121 1.55 -12.29 0.30
C LEU A 121 3.05 -12.15 0.04
N ILE A 122 3.75 -11.41 0.90
CA ILE A 122 5.20 -11.16 0.78
C ILE A 122 5.99 -12.46 0.88
N GLN A 123 5.72 -13.29 1.89
CA GLN A 123 6.44 -14.55 2.10
C GLN A 123 6.36 -15.50 0.90
N LYS A 124 5.21 -15.55 0.22
CA LYS A 124 5.00 -16.41 -0.96
C LYS A 124 5.81 -15.96 -2.19
N LYS A 125 6.34 -14.73 -2.19
CA LYS A 125 6.82 -14.05 -3.40
C LYS A 125 8.17 -13.35 -3.23
N HIS A 126 8.92 -13.61 -2.16
CA HIS A 126 10.21 -12.97 -1.88
C HIS A 126 11.17 -12.93 -3.08
N TYR A 127 11.22 -14.02 -3.86
CA TYR A 127 12.08 -14.13 -5.04
C TYR A 127 11.70 -13.23 -6.23
N LEU A 128 10.46 -12.74 -6.30
CA LEU A 128 9.98 -11.88 -7.39
C LEU A 128 10.20 -10.39 -7.12
N LEU A 129 10.56 -10.03 -5.88
CA LEU A 129 10.67 -8.63 -5.44
C LEU A 129 11.99 -7.96 -5.85
N GLN A 130 12.93 -8.71 -6.44
CA GLN A 130 14.28 -8.23 -6.76
C GLN A 130 14.38 -7.32 -8.01
N GLN A 131 13.26 -6.98 -8.66
CA GLN A 131 13.29 -6.22 -9.93
C GLN A 131 13.12 -4.70 -9.75
N ASN A 132 12.42 -4.26 -8.70
CA ASN A 132 12.15 -2.84 -8.41
C ASN A 132 12.41 -2.52 -6.94
N THR A 133 12.93 -1.33 -6.66
CA THR A 133 13.18 -0.84 -5.28
C THR A 133 11.88 -0.70 -4.47
N ILE A 134 10.79 -0.23 -5.10
CA ILE A 134 9.47 -0.08 -4.49
C ILE A 134 8.46 -0.97 -5.23
N ASN A 135 7.86 -1.89 -4.50
CA ASN A 135 6.80 -2.79 -4.95
C ASN A 135 5.50 -2.45 -4.23
N ARG A 136 4.35 -2.91 -4.76
CA ARG A 136 3.04 -2.71 -4.13
C ARG A 136 2.42 -4.06 -3.75
N ILE A 137 1.76 -4.10 -2.60
CA ILE A 137 1.00 -5.29 -2.17
C ILE A 137 -0.11 -5.61 -3.16
N SER A 138 -0.70 -4.58 -3.79
CA SER A 138 -1.67 -4.70 -4.87
C SER A 138 -1.13 -5.53 -6.05
N SER A 139 0.10 -5.28 -6.47
CA SER A 139 0.74 -6.07 -7.54
C SER A 139 0.92 -7.53 -7.15
N LEU A 140 1.33 -7.82 -5.90
CA LEU A 140 1.48 -9.19 -5.40
C LEU A 140 0.13 -9.90 -5.30
N LEU A 141 -0.87 -9.17 -4.82
CA LEU A 141 -2.25 -9.60 -4.70
C LEU A 141 -2.84 -9.96 -6.06
N LEU A 142 -2.68 -9.11 -7.07
CA LEU A 142 -3.17 -9.39 -8.43
C LEU A 142 -2.55 -10.65 -9.01
N GLN A 143 -1.26 -10.88 -8.76
CA GLN A 143 -0.60 -12.12 -9.18
C GLN A 143 -1.14 -13.35 -8.43
N GLU A 144 -1.46 -13.22 -7.14
CA GLU A 144 -2.04 -14.31 -6.35
C GLU A 144 -3.44 -14.65 -6.84
N VAL A 145 -4.28 -13.63 -7.08
CA VAL A 145 -5.61 -13.79 -7.66
C VAL A 145 -5.53 -14.48 -9.02
N GLY A 146 -4.62 -14.04 -9.90
CA GLY A 146 -4.44 -14.65 -11.22
C GLY A 146 -3.98 -16.12 -11.18
N LYS A 147 -3.27 -16.54 -10.12
CA LYS A 147 -2.87 -17.95 -9.94
C LYS A 147 -3.97 -18.81 -9.33
N ASN A 148 -4.73 -18.25 -8.39
CA ASN A 148 -5.70 -18.95 -7.56
C ASN A 148 -7.08 -18.28 -7.64
N LEU A 149 -7.70 -18.30 -8.83
CA LEU A 149 -9.05 -17.77 -9.12
C LEU A 149 -10.19 -18.57 -8.44
N GLN A 150 -9.98 -19.07 -7.22
CA GLN A 150 -11.04 -19.66 -6.41
C GLN A 150 -11.74 -18.55 -5.62
N GLU A 151 -13.07 -18.60 -5.52
CA GLU A 151 -13.88 -17.62 -4.78
C GLU A 151 -13.37 -17.37 -3.35
N SER A 152 -12.81 -18.39 -2.69
CA SER A 152 -12.23 -18.29 -1.36
C SER A 152 -11.00 -17.37 -1.28
N SER A 153 -10.23 -17.25 -2.37
CA SER A 153 -9.12 -16.30 -2.45
C SER A 153 -9.67 -14.87 -2.49
N LEU A 154 -10.71 -14.62 -3.30
CA LEU A 154 -11.35 -13.31 -3.43
C LEU A 154 -12.09 -12.87 -2.16
N ALA A 155 -12.66 -13.82 -1.41
CA ALA A 155 -13.35 -13.55 -0.14
C ALA A 155 -12.47 -12.82 0.89
N ASN A 156 -11.16 -13.11 0.91
CA ASN A 156 -10.19 -12.43 1.78
C ASN A 156 -10.02 -10.94 1.43
N PHE A 157 -10.43 -10.54 0.23
CA PHE A 157 -10.34 -9.18 -0.28
C PHE A 157 -11.71 -8.47 -0.34
N SER A 158 -12.75 -9.09 0.25
CA SER A 158 -14.11 -8.54 0.31
C SER A 158 -14.18 -7.15 0.93
N HIS A 159 -13.22 -6.78 1.79
CA HIS A 159 -13.14 -5.44 2.36
C HIS A 159 -13.02 -4.35 1.28
N TYR A 160 -12.30 -4.58 0.18
CA TYR A 160 -12.21 -3.61 -0.93
C TYR A 160 -13.57 -3.36 -1.61
N SER A 161 -14.42 -4.39 -1.68
CA SER A 161 -15.77 -4.25 -2.24
C SER A 161 -16.67 -3.37 -1.39
N GLN A 162 -16.45 -3.37 -0.06
CA GLN A 162 -17.17 -2.54 0.91
C GLN A 162 -16.68 -1.10 0.89
N THR A 163 -15.44 -0.86 0.47
CA THR A 163 -14.85 0.48 0.35
C THR A 163 -15.50 1.30 -0.76
N ILE A 164 -16.18 0.66 -1.71
CA ILE A 164 -16.84 1.32 -2.85
C ILE A 164 -18.32 0.94 -2.88
N PRO A 165 -19.12 1.53 -1.96
CA PRO A 165 -20.53 1.19 -1.85
C PRO A 165 -21.40 1.86 -2.93
N ASP A 166 -20.98 2.99 -3.49
CA ASP A 166 -21.78 3.80 -4.41
C ASP A 166 -21.75 3.25 -5.85
N GLU A 167 -22.93 3.03 -6.44
CA GLU A 167 -23.07 2.48 -7.80
C GLU A 167 -22.53 3.43 -8.89
N GLN A 168 -22.56 4.75 -8.66
CA GLN A 168 -21.93 5.71 -9.57
C GLN A 168 -20.41 5.57 -9.56
N ASP A 169 -19.82 5.29 -8.40
CA ASP A 169 -18.37 5.05 -8.28
C ASP A 169 -17.99 3.70 -8.92
N ARG A 170 -18.81 2.66 -8.71
CA ARG A 170 -18.66 1.37 -9.42
C ARG A 170 -18.77 1.51 -10.93
N THR A 171 -19.70 2.32 -11.41
CA THR A 171 -19.86 2.63 -12.84
C THR A 171 -18.65 3.36 -13.40
N LEU A 172 -18.13 4.35 -12.67
CA LEU A 172 -16.93 5.07 -13.04
C LEU A 172 -15.73 4.13 -13.17
N ILE A 173 -15.50 3.23 -12.21
CA ILE A 173 -14.39 2.27 -12.24
C ILE A 173 -14.53 1.31 -13.43
N ARG A 174 -15.74 0.77 -13.67
CA ARG A 174 -16.00 -0.09 -14.82
C ARG A 174 -15.71 0.63 -16.13
N GLN A 175 -16.17 1.88 -16.29
CA GLN A 175 -15.90 2.67 -17.50
C GLN A 175 -14.40 2.97 -17.67
N LEU A 176 -13.72 3.35 -16.58
CA LEU A 176 -12.29 3.64 -16.61
C LEU A 176 -11.50 2.39 -17.03
N PHE A 177 -11.85 1.22 -16.50
CA PHE A 177 -11.24 -0.05 -16.87
C PHE A 177 -11.49 -0.41 -18.34
N GLN A 178 -12.74 -0.30 -18.82
CA GLN A 178 -13.08 -0.54 -20.23
C GLN A 178 -12.33 0.40 -21.19
N ASN A 179 -12.02 1.61 -20.72
CA ASN A 179 -11.21 2.57 -21.45
C ASN A 179 -9.69 2.40 -21.26
N GLY A 180 -9.25 1.30 -20.65
CA GLY A 180 -7.83 1.00 -20.44
C GLY A 180 -7.12 2.02 -19.55
N GLY A 181 -7.81 2.59 -18.57
CA GLY A 181 -7.29 3.66 -17.70
C GLY A 181 -7.26 5.04 -18.36
N ASN A 182 -7.81 5.22 -19.56
CA ASN A 182 -7.81 6.52 -20.23
C ASN A 182 -8.82 7.49 -19.60
N ILE A 183 -8.31 8.41 -18.78
CA ILE A 183 -9.08 9.44 -18.08
C ILE A 183 -9.84 10.36 -19.04
N SER A 184 -9.21 10.78 -20.15
CA SER A 184 -9.83 11.73 -21.08
C SER A 184 -11.02 11.11 -21.80
N LYS A 185 -10.86 9.87 -22.26
CA LYS A 185 -11.94 9.10 -22.88
C LYS A 185 -13.06 8.80 -21.88
N THR A 186 -12.70 8.42 -20.66
CA THR A 186 -13.68 8.14 -19.59
C THR A 186 -14.48 9.37 -19.20
N ALA A 187 -13.85 10.54 -19.14
CA ALA A 187 -14.55 11.80 -18.89
C ALA A 187 -15.57 12.11 -19.99
N GLN A 188 -15.21 11.88 -21.26
CA GLN A 188 -16.12 12.04 -22.39
C GLN A 188 -17.29 11.06 -22.33
N ASP A 189 -17.03 9.77 -22.12
CA ASP A 189 -18.06 8.72 -22.08
C ASP A 189 -19.04 8.90 -20.91
N LEU A 190 -18.57 9.42 -19.78
CA LEU A 190 -19.40 9.70 -18.60
C LEU A 190 -20.01 11.11 -18.60
N TYR A 191 -19.77 11.91 -19.64
CA TYR A 191 -20.18 13.32 -19.71
C TYR A 191 -19.72 14.16 -18.50
N LEU A 192 -18.52 13.86 -17.99
CA LEU A 192 -17.89 14.57 -16.88
C LEU A 192 -16.78 15.48 -17.37
N HIS A 193 -16.56 16.58 -16.65
CA HIS A 193 -15.33 17.35 -16.84
C HIS A 193 -14.13 16.56 -16.31
N ARG A 194 -12.97 16.65 -16.99
CA ARG A 194 -11.75 15.92 -16.63
C ARG A 194 -11.33 16.16 -15.17
N ASN A 195 -11.44 17.40 -14.69
CA ASN A 195 -11.09 17.73 -13.29
C ASN A 195 -12.05 17.09 -12.29
N THR A 196 -13.34 17.03 -12.61
CA THR A 196 -14.35 16.36 -11.77
C THR A 196 -14.08 14.86 -11.71
N LEU A 197 -13.71 14.25 -12.84
CA LEU A 197 -13.33 12.84 -12.86
C LEU A 197 -12.07 12.59 -12.02
N ASN A 198 -11.02 13.41 -12.19
CA ASN A 198 -9.80 13.31 -11.38
C ASN A 198 -10.08 13.46 -9.88
N TYR A 199 -10.93 14.42 -9.49
CA TYR A 199 -11.31 14.58 -8.09
C TYR A 199 -11.98 13.31 -7.53
N ARG A 200 -12.90 12.70 -8.30
CA ARG A 200 -13.53 11.43 -7.91
C ARG A 200 -12.51 10.29 -7.83
N LEU A 201 -11.58 10.21 -8.79
CA LEU A 201 -10.51 9.19 -8.78
C LEU A 201 -9.58 9.33 -7.59
N ASN A 202 -9.20 10.55 -7.21
CA ASN A 202 -8.38 10.80 -6.03
C ASN A 202 -9.12 10.37 -4.76
N ARG A 203 -10.39 10.77 -4.60
CA ARG A 203 -11.23 10.34 -3.48
C ARG A 203 -11.33 8.82 -3.37
N LEU A 204 -11.50 8.14 -4.51
CA LEU A 204 -11.58 6.67 -4.55
C LEU A 204 -10.23 6.02 -4.25
N SER A 205 -9.12 6.62 -4.67
CA SER A 205 -7.78 6.14 -4.37
C SER A 205 -7.48 6.26 -2.87
N GLU A 206 -7.79 7.41 -2.28
CA GLU A 206 -7.68 7.64 -0.83
C GLU A 206 -8.53 6.64 -0.03
N ALA A 207 -9.78 6.42 -0.44
CA ALA A 207 -10.66 5.49 0.25
C ALA A 207 -10.17 4.03 0.15
N SER A 208 -9.75 3.60 -1.05
CA SER A 208 -9.40 2.20 -1.32
C SER A 208 -7.96 1.82 -0.99
N GLY A 209 -7.05 2.79 -0.84
CA GLY A 209 -5.63 2.47 -0.75
C GLY A 209 -5.00 2.06 -2.09
N LEU A 210 -5.70 2.24 -3.22
CA LEU A 210 -5.28 1.80 -4.56
C LEU A 210 -5.17 3.00 -5.51
N ASN A 211 -4.05 3.13 -6.23
CA ASN A 211 -3.86 4.26 -7.15
C ASN A 211 -4.51 3.96 -8.50
N LEU A 212 -5.65 4.59 -8.79
CA LEU A 212 -6.43 4.33 -10.02
C LEU A 212 -5.79 4.82 -11.32
N HIS A 213 -4.66 5.52 -11.24
CA HIS A 213 -3.82 5.82 -12.41
C HIS A 213 -2.97 4.62 -12.83
N LEU A 214 -2.79 3.63 -11.95
CA LEU A 214 -2.04 2.41 -12.21
C LEU A 214 -2.98 1.30 -12.65
N MET A 215 -2.65 0.67 -13.78
CA MET A 215 -3.49 -0.38 -14.34
C MET A 215 -3.63 -1.60 -13.43
N SER A 216 -2.59 -1.96 -12.67
CA SER A 216 -2.63 -3.07 -11.70
C SER A 216 -3.68 -2.84 -10.61
N ASP A 217 -3.69 -1.64 -10.06
CA ASP A 217 -4.55 -1.22 -8.96
C ASP A 217 -5.99 -1.06 -9.44
N LEU A 218 -6.18 -0.45 -10.62
CA LEU A 218 -7.48 -0.37 -11.29
C LEU A 218 -8.04 -1.76 -11.60
N THR A 219 -7.21 -2.69 -12.07
CA THR A 219 -7.63 -4.06 -12.38
C THR A 219 -8.11 -4.78 -11.12
N LEU A 220 -7.37 -4.68 -10.02
CA LEU A 220 -7.79 -5.25 -8.74
C LEU A 220 -9.12 -4.71 -8.29
N LEU A 221 -9.27 -3.38 -8.32
CA LEU A 221 -10.50 -2.76 -7.87
C LEU A 221 -11.69 -3.16 -8.73
N TYR A 222 -11.49 -3.22 -10.05
CA TYR A 222 -12.49 -3.73 -10.99
C TYR A 222 -12.91 -5.16 -10.63
N LEU A 223 -11.96 -6.06 -10.35
CA LEU A 223 -12.25 -7.44 -9.96
C LEU A 223 -13.03 -7.56 -8.64
N PHE A 224 -12.85 -6.62 -7.70
CA PHE A 224 -13.55 -6.65 -6.41
C PHE A 224 -14.97 -6.08 -6.43
N ILE A 225 -15.32 -5.32 -7.46
CA ILE A 225 -16.67 -4.72 -7.59
C ILE A 225 -17.56 -5.44 -8.60
N CYS A 226 -17.00 -6.36 -9.39
CA CYS A 226 -17.73 -7.20 -10.35
C CYS A 226 -18.26 -8.46 -9.68
#